data_AF-A0A847F6L3-F1
#
_entry.id   AF-A0A847F6L3-F1
#
_cell.length_a   1.000
_cell.length_b   1.000
_cell.length_c   1.000
_cell.angle_alpha   90.00
_cell.angle_beta   90.00
_cell.angle_gamma   90.00
#
_symmetry.space_group_name_H-M   'P 1'
#
loop_
_entity.id
_entity.type
_entity.pdbx_description
1 polymer ?
#
loop_
_entity_poly.entity_id
_entity_poly.type
_entity_poly.pdbx_seq_one_letter_code
_entity_poly.pdbx_strand_id
1 'polypeptide(L)'
;MKTLPILPNEEDSTSDETGGEAGDDAQWRRDARGTIRDLASLEARIKLTEGERRGVMRALEGGFPMSITPYYLGLIDPDDPECPIRRQVIPREEESIATPGDLHDPLGEVEHEVAPDLIRRYPDRVLLLATDRCAVHCR
;
A
#
# COMPACT_ATOMS: atom_id res chain seq x y z
N MET A 1 9.44 -27.82 1.82
CA MET A 1 9.74 -26.38 1.78
C MET A 1 10.63 -26.12 0.57
N LYS A 2 10.04 -25.81 -0.58
CA LYS A 2 10.78 -25.32 -1.74
C LYS A 2 10.83 -23.80 -1.59
N THR A 3 12.00 -23.29 -1.24
CA THR A 3 12.35 -21.88 -1.45
C THR A 3 12.07 -21.56 -2.91
N LEU A 4 11.13 -20.65 -3.18
CA LEU A 4 11.06 -20.00 -4.48
C LEU A 4 12.36 -19.23 -4.66
N PRO A 5 13.03 -19.32 -5.82
CA PRO A 5 14.26 -18.61 -6.04
C PRO A 5 13.93 -17.12 -6.05
N ILE A 6 14.48 -16.39 -5.06
CA ILE A 6 14.75 -14.97 -5.21
C ILE A 6 15.56 -14.88 -6.50
N LEU A 7 14.98 -14.30 -7.56
CA LEU A 7 15.75 -14.00 -8.75
C LEU A 7 16.92 -13.13 -8.27
N PRO A 8 18.17 -13.52 -8.55
CA PRO A 8 19.31 -12.75 -8.09
C PRO A 8 19.21 -11.35 -8.68
N ASN A 9 19.19 -10.33 -7.84
CA ASN A 9 19.83 -9.08 -8.22
C ASN A 9 21.32 -9.46 -8.33
N GLU A 10 21.74 -9.85 -9.52
CA GLU A 10 23.16 -9.79 -9.85
C GLU A 10 23.57 -8.31 -9.70
N GLU A 11 24.66 -8.12 -8.95
CA GLU A 11 25.29 -6.85 -8.58
C GLU A 11 24.82 -6.18 -7.29
N ASP A 12 25.00 -6.88 -6.16
CA ASP A 12 25.48 -6.23 -4.93
C ASP A 12 26.91 -6.74 -4.65
N SER A 13 27.89 -6.14 -5.34
CA SER A 13 29.30 -6.24 -4.98
C SER A 13 29.70 -4.93 -4.32
N THR A 14 29.99 -5.02 -3.03
CA THR A 14 30.38 -3.94 -2.12
C THR A 14 31.56 -3.08 -2.58
N SER A 15 31.55 -1.84 -2.04
CA SER A 15 32.60 -0.82 -1.89
C SER A 15 33.08 -0.11 -3.17
N ASP A 16 32.86 1.20 -3.30
CA ASP A 16 33.76 2.22 -2.74
C ASP A 16 33.21 3.64 -2.98
N GLU A 17 33.68 4.59 -2.18
CA GLU A 17 33.35 6.01 -2.25
C GLU A 17 33.72 6.64 -3.61
N THR A 18 32.75 7.14 -4.37
CA THR A 18 32.96 8.27 -5.30
C THR A 18 31.64 8.99 -5.57
N GLY A 19 31.63 10.31 -5.37
CA GLY A 19 30.56 11.14 -5.89
C GLY A 19 30.54 11.07 -7.42
N GLY A 20 29.39 10.73 -7.99
CA GLY A 20 29.22 10.62 -9.44
C GLY A 20 27.79 10.31 -9.83
N GLU A 21 27.08 11.37 -10.26
CA GLU A 21 25.91 11.35 -11.14
C GLU A 21 24.71 10.48 -10.72
N ALA A 22 23.79 11.08 -9.95
CA ALA A 22 22.42 10.62 -9.82
C ALA A 22 21.70 10.73 -11.18
N GLY A 23 21.98 9.77 -12.07
CA GLY A 23 21.18 9.51 -13.25
C GLY A 23 19.74 9.21 -12.86
N ASP A 24 18.83 9.61 -13.74
CA ASP A 24 17.41 9.90 -13.56
C ASP A 24 16.48 8.71 -13.19
N ASP A 25 16.94 7.72 -12.42
CA ASP A 25 16.06 6.61 -12.04
C ASP A 25 16.47 5.82 -10.78
N ALA A 26 16.18 6.37 -9.60
CA ALA A 26 16.30 5.62 -8.36
C ALA A 26 15.27 4.47 -8.29
N GLN A 27 15.66 3.30 -7.77
CA GLN A 27 14.81 2.10 -7.70
C GLN A 27 13.41 2.34 -7.13
N TRP A 28 13.31 3.12 -6.06
CA TRP A 28 12.02 3.43 -5.44
C TRP A 28 11.05 4.18 -6.38
N ARG A 29 11.57 4.99 -7.32
CA ARG A 29 10.76 5.68 -8.33
C ARG A 29 10.21 4.70 -9.36
N ARG A 30 11.01 3.69 -9.75
CA ARG A 30 10.53 2.58 -10.58
C ARG A 30 9.43 1.80 -9.88
N ASP A 31 9.63 1.44 -8.61
CA ASP A 31 8.64 0.69 -7.84
C ASP A 31 7.32 1.44 -7.70
N ALA A 32 7.38 2.76 -7.46
CA ALA A 32 6.20 3.63 -7.37
C ALA A 32 5.44 3.75 -8.71
N ARG A 33 6.15 3.70 -9.85
CA ARG A 33 5.55 3.68 -11.19
C ARG A 33 4.95 2.32 -11.53
N GLY A 34 5.58 1.24 -11.07
CA GLY A 34 5.14 -0.14 -11.28
C GLY A 34 4.05 -0.63 -10.33
N THR A 35 3.51 0.24 -9.46
CA THR A 35 2.47 -0.11 -8.50
C THR A 35 1.21 -0.65 -9.18
N ILE A 36 0.72 -1.76 -8.66
CA ILE A 36 -0.50 -2.46 -9.09
C ILE A 36 -1.71 -1.76 -8.48
N ARG A 37 -2.65 -1.35 -9.33
CA ARG A 37 -3.85 -0.57 -8.95
C ARG A 37 -5.15 -1.11 -9.54
N ASP A 38 -5.10 -2.19 -10.32
CA ASP A 38 -6.27 -2.77 -10.98
C ASP A 38 -6.33 -4.29 -10.81
N LEU A 39 -7.54 -4.84 -10.87
CA LEU A 39 -7.80 -6.25 -10.60
C LEU A 39 -7.06 -7.17 -11.57
N ALA A 40 -7.01 -6.83 -12.86
CA ALA A 40 -6.39 -7.68 -13.88
C ALA A 40 -4.87 -7.80 -13.64
N SER A 41 -4.19 -6.70 -13.32
CA SER A 41 -2.77 -6.70 -12.97
C SER A 41 -2.46 -7.51 -11.71
N LEU A 42 -3.36 -7.50 -10.72
CA LEU A 42 -3.21 -8.31 -9.51
C LEU A 42 -3.38 -9.81 -9.80
N GLU A 43 -4.45 -10.18 -10.52
CA GLU A 43 -4.76 -11.56 -10.89
C GLU A 43 -3.71 -12.22 -11.78
N ALA A 44 -3.01 -11.42 -12.58
CA ALA A 44 -1.88 -11.89 -13.37
C ALA A 44 -0.69 -12.36 -12.52
N ARG A 45 -0.63 -11.99 -11.23
CA ARG A 45 0.51 -12.25 -10.34
C ARG A 45 0.18 -13.13 -9.15
N ILE A 46 -1.06 -13.10 -8.67
CA ILE A 46 -1.48 -13.87 -7.50
C ILE A 46 -2.87 -14.44 -7.69
N LYS A 47 -3.08 -15.67 -7.21
CA LYS A 47 -4.42 -16.27 -7.17
C LYS A 47 -5.24 -15.60 -6.09
N LEU A 48 -6.35 -14.99 -6.48
CA LEU A 48 -7.29 -14.36 -5.56
C LEU A 48 -8.36 -15.35 -5.12
N THR A 49 -8.73 -15.24 -3.84
CA THR A 49 -10.00 -15.78 -3.39
C THR A 49 -11.13 -14.95 -3.98
N GLU A 50 -12.32 -15.54 -4.02
CA GLU A 50 -13.50 -14.83 -4.51
C GLU A 50 -13.87 -13.62 -3.61
N GLY A 51 -13.64 -13.72 -2.29
CA GLY A 51 -13.84 -12.60 -1.36
C GLY A 51 -12.89 -11.43 -1.64
N GLU A 52 -11.63 -11.70 -1.99
CA GLU A 52 -10.67 -10.66 -2.38
C GLU A 52 -10.99 -10.06 -3.73
N ARG A 53 -11.44 -10.87 -4.70
CA ARG A 53 -11.88 -10.36 -6.00
C ARG A 53 -13.01 -9.34 -5.83
N ARG A 54 -14.01 -9.67 -5.00
CA ARG A 54 -15.09 -8.74 -4.64
C ARG A 54 -14.59 -7.55 -3.85
N GLY A 55 -13.70 -7.76 -2.88
CA GLY A 55 -13.08 -6.69 -2.09
C GLY A 55 -12.37 -5.66 -2.97
N VAL A 56 -11.53 -6.11 -3.91
CA VAL A 56 -10.82 -5.22 -4.85
C VAL A 56 -11.80 -4.40 -5.69
N MET A 57 -12.85 -5.03 -6.23
CA MET A 57 -13.86 -4.31 -7.00
C MET A 57 -14.57 -3.24 -6.17
N ARG A 58 -14.99 -3.57 -4.94
CA ARG A 58 -15.63 -2.61 -4.04
C ARG A 58 -14.69 -1.48 -3.62
N ALA A 59 -13.41 -1.77 -3.35
CA ALA A 59 -12.42 -0.77 -2.99
C ALA A 59 -12.16 0.24 -4.11
N LEU A 60 -12.17 -0.21 -5.37
CA LEU A 60 -12.05 0.66 -6.55
C LEU A 60 -13.25 1.62 -6.70
N GLU A 61 -14.45 1.17 -6.35
CA GLU A 61 -15.67 1.98 -6.39
C GLU A 61 -15.84 2.86 -5.14
N GLY A 62 -15.37 2.39 -3.98
CA GLY A 62 -15.64 2.95 -2.65
C GLY A 62 -14.69 4.06 -2.19
N GLY A 63 -13.76 4.51 -3.04
CA GLY A 63 -12.89 5.67 -2.74
C GLY A 63 -11.59 5.35 -2.00
N PHE A 64 -11.34 4.09 -1.64
CA PHE A 64 -10.05 3.65 -1.06
C PHE A 64 -9.44 2.50 -1.88
N PRO A 65 -8.97 2.79 -3.11
CA PRO A 65 -8.51 1.78 -4.07
C PRO A 65 -7.24 1.09 -3.59
N MET A 66 -6.89 -0.05 -4.18
CA MET A 66 -5.61 -0.71 -3.90
C MET A 66 -4.43 -0.01 -4.57
N SER A 67 -3.29 -0.09 -3.90
CA SER A 67 -2.00 0.40 -4.36
C SER A 67 -0.97 -0.53 -3.75
N ILE A 68 -0.34 -1.39 -4.56
CA ILE A 68 0.63 -2.40 -4.08
C ILE A 68 1.87 -2.32 -4.96
N THR A 69 3.02 -1.97 -4.39
CA THR A 69 4.27 -1.96 -5.16
C THR A 69 4.71 -3.38 -5.53
N PRO A 70 5.47 -3.57 -6.62
CA PRO A 70 6.03 -4.88 -6.96
C PRO A 70 6.85 -5.50 -5.82
N TYR A 71 7.61 -4.68 -5.10
CA TYR A 71 8.35 -5.09 -3.92
C TYR A 71 7.42 -5.69 -2.85
N TYR A 72 6.35 -4.98 -2.47
CA TYR A 72 5.45 -5.43 -1.41
C TYR A 72 4.67 -6.68 -1.80
N LEU A 73 4.29 -6.80 -3.09
CA LEU A 73 3.68 -8.02 -3.61
C LEU A 73 4.65 -9.21 -3.54
N GLY A 74 5.94 -8.99 -3.82
CA GLY A 74 6.97 -10.04 -3.76
C GLY A 74 7.20 -10.62 -2.36
N LEU A 75 6.72 -9.96 -1.30
CA LEU A 75 6.78 -10.47 0.07
C LEU A 75 5.62 -11.39 0.44
N ILE A 76 4.56 -11.44 -0.38
CA ILE A 76 3.38 -12.26 -0.11
C ILE A 76 3.69 -13.73 -0.39
N ASP A 77 3.28 -14.61 0.53
CA ASP A 77 3.17 -16.04 0.24
C ASP A 77 1.97 -16.28 -0.69
N PRO A 78 2.19 -16.69 -1.96
CA PRO A 78 1.11 -16.82 -2.94
C PRO A 78 0.19 -18.02 -2.68
N ASP A 79 0.64 -18.98 -1.87
CA ASP A 79 -0.09 -20.22 -1.59
C ASP A 79 -0.86 -20.16 -0.26
N ASP A 80 -0.66 -19.10 0.54
CA ASP A 80 -1.36 -18.86 1.80
C ASP A 80 -2.36 -17.68 1.69
N PRO A 81 -3.68 -17.97 1.60
CA PRO A 81 -4.70 -16.93 1.63
C PRO A 81 -4.69 -16.09 2.92
N GLU A 82 -4.17 -16.63 4.02
CA GLU A 82 -4.09 -15.95 5.32
C GLU A 82 -2.71 -15.33 5.57
N CYS A 83 -1.87 -15.22 4.53
CA CYS A 83 -0.58 -14.55 4.61
C CYS A 83 -0.73 -13.16 5.25
N PRO A 84 0.03 -12.83 6.31
CA PRO A 84 -0.16 -11.58 7.04
C PRO A 84 0.14 -10.34 6.20
N ILE A 85 1.05 -10.43 5.24
CA ILE A 85 1.36 -9.32 4.32
C ILE A 85 0.22 -9.14 3.31
N ARG A 86 -0.33 -10.24 2.80
CA ARG A 86 -1.48 -10.24 1.90
C ARG A 86 -2.69 -9.53 2.51
N ARG A 87 -2.98 -9.83 3.78
CA ARG A 87 -4.09 -9.25 4.53
C ARG A 87 -3.97 -7.74 4.76
N GLN A 88 -2.76 -7.19 4.71
CA GLN A 88 -2.53 -5.75 4.89
C GLN A 88 -2.73 -4.95 3.60
N VAL A 89 -2.76 -5.58 2.42
CA VAL A 89 -2.68 -4.85 1.14
C VAL A 89 -3.69 -5.29 0.08
N ILE A 90 -4.17 -6.53 0.11
CA ILE A 90 -5.21 -7.00 -0.80
C ILE A 90 -6.57 -6.75 -0.13
N PRO A 91 -7.44 -5.91 -0.73
CA PRO A 91 -8.75 -5.64 -0.18
C PRO A 91 -9.61 -6.89 -0.07
N ARG A 92 -10.41 -6.97 1.00
CA ARG A 92 -11.40 -8.04 1.19
C ARG A 92 -12.82 -7.50 1.24
N GLU A 93 -13.80 -8.36 0.96
CA GLU A 93 -15.20 -7.97 0.90
C GLU A 93 -15.75 -7.46 2.24
N GLU A 94 -15.17 -7.91 3.35
CA GLU A 94 -15.58 -7.54 4.69
C GLU A 94 -15.34 -6.05 4.99
N GLU A 95 -14.37 -5.40 4.31
CA GLU A 95 -14.10 -3.96 4.46
C GLU A 95 -15.31 -3.09 4.06
N SER A 96 -16.21 -3.61 3.23
CA SER A 96 -17.41 -2.90 2.80
C SER A 96 -18.62 -3.11 3.71
N ILE A 97 -18.46 -3.88 4.81
CA ILE A 97 -19.52 -4.15 5.76
C ILE A 97 -19.45 -3.09 6.86
N ALA A 98 -20.31 -2.08 6.78
CA ALA A 98 -20.46 -1.10 7.84
C ALA A 98 -21.01 -1.76 9.12
N THR A 99 -20.40 -1.46 10.25
CA THR A 99 -20.76 -1.97 11.56
C THR A 99 -21.30 -0.87 12.47
N PRO A 100 -22.19 -1.20 13.43
CA PRO A 100 -22.64 -0.22 14.42
C PRO A 100 -21.46 0.36 15.19
N GLY A 101 -21.27 1.68 15.08
CA GLY A 101 -20.16 2.40 15.71
C GLY A 101 -19.12 2.93 14.73
N ASP A 102 -19.16 2.52 13.46
CA ASP A 102 -18.31 3.11 12.43
C ASP A 102 -18.69 4.59 12.21
N LEU A 103 -17.66 5.42 12.12
CA LEU A 103 -17.76 6.86 11.89
C LEU A 103 -16.85 7.24 10.74
N HIS A 104 -17.27 8.24 9.95
CA HIS A 104 -16.44 8.76 8.87
C HIS A 104 -15.16 9.44 9.40
N ASP A 105 -15.29 10.18 10.52
CA ASP A 105 -14.18 10.81 11.22
C ASP A 105 -14.28 10.43 12.72
N PRO A 106 -13.76 9.27 13.11
CA PRO A 106 -13.81 8.81 14.51
C PRO A 106 -12.87 9.62 15.42
N LEU A 107 -11.94 10.39 14.85
CA LEU A 107 -10.94 11.15 15.60
C LEU A 107 -11.30 12.63 15.76
N GLY A 108 -12.34 13.10 15.08
CA GLY A 108 -12.81 14.50 15.08
C GLY A 108 -11.81 15.45 14.43
N GLU A 109 -11.01 14.96 13.48
CA GLU A 109 -9.96 15.73 12.82
C GLU A 109 -10.52 16.97 12.11
N VAL A 110 -11.71 16.86 11.51
CA VAL A 110 -12.37 17.97 10.79
C VAL A 110 -12.71 19.13 11.73
N GLU A 111 -13.21 18.85 12.94
CA GLU A 111 -13.54 19.89 13.93
C GLU A 111 -12.29 20.58 14.50
N HIS A 112 -11.14 19.89 14.46
CA HIS A 112 -9.86 20.37 14.95
C HIS A 112 -8.97 21.00 13.86
N GLU A 113 -9.45 21.09 12.62
CA GLU A 113 -8.75 21.72 11.52
C GLU A 113 -8.75 23.25 11.65
N VAL A 114 -7.56 23.84 11.82
CA VAL A 114 -7.40 25.29 12.04
C VAL A 114 -7.01 26.06 10.78
N ALA A 115 -6.56 25.32 9.76
CA ALA A 115 -6.24 25.77 8.41
C ALA A 115 -6.21 24.52 7.51
N PRO A 116 -6.31 24.65 6.17
CA PRO A 116 -6.27 23.52 5.25
C PRO A 116 -5.13 22.56 5.57
N ASP A 117 -5.47 21.28 5.77
CA ASP A 117 -4.53 20.17 6.05
C ASP A 117 -3.75 20.30 7.36
N LEU A 118 -4.13 21.22 8.26
CA LEU A 118 -3.48 21.49 9.54
C LEU A 118 -4.44 21.27 10.72
N ILE A 119 -4.27 20.13 11.38
CA ILE A 119 -5.11 19.71 12.52
C ILE A 119 -4.42 20.00 13.84
N ARG A 120 -5.08 20.77 14.72
CA ARG A 120 -4.61 21.08 16.07
C ARG A 120 -5.59 20.57 17.13
N ARG A 121 -5.50 19.26 17.41
CA ARG A 121 -6.26 18.63 18.50
C ARG A 121 -5.67 18.92 19.88
N TYR A 122 -4.35 19.03 19.97
CA TYR A 122 -3.65 19.22 21.23
C TYR A 122 -3.06 20.64 21.35
N PRO A 123 -2.87 21.18 22.57
CA PRO A 123 -2.42 22.56 22.73
C PRO A 123 -1.02 22.85 22.17
N ASP A 124 -0.13 21.85 22.18
CA ASP A 124 1.32 21.96 22.02
C ASP A 124 1.88 21.25 20.76
N ARG A 125 1.02 20.66 19.92
CA ARG A 125 1.42 19.98 18.69
C ARG A 125 0.32 19.98 17.65
N VAL A 126 0.71 19.81 16.40
CA VAL A 126 -0.18 19.80 15.23
C VAL A 126 0.15 18.60 14.34
N LEU A 127 -0.83 18.15 13.56
CA LEU A 127 -0.67 17.24 12.43
C LEU A 127 -0.78 18.07 11.15
N LEU A 128 0.21 17.95 10.26
CA LEU A 128 0.20 18.53 8.93
C LEU A 128 0.11 17.39 7.90
N LEU A 129 -0.99 17.35 7.13
CA LEU A 129 -1.17 16.40 6.04
C LEU A 129 -0.41 16.89 4.80
N ALA A 130 0.89 16.57 4.73
CA ALA A 130 1.75 17.00 3.63
C ALA A 130 1.46 16.26 2.30
N THR A 131 0.90 15.05 2.37
CA THR A 131 0.51 14.25 1.21
C THR A 131 -0.57 13.24 1.60
N ASP A 132 -1.46 12.96 0.65
CA ASP A 132 -2.43 11.86 0.68
C ASP A 132 -1.93 10.62 -0.08
N ARG A 133 -0.71 10.67 -0.63
CA ARG A 133 -0.17 9.60 -1.49
C ARG A 133 0.69 8.65 -0.69
N CYS A 134 0.32 7.38 -0.73
CA CYS A 134 1.12 6.30 -0.18
C CYS A 134 1.62 5.37 -1.29
N ALA A 135 2.82 4.81 -1.12
CA ALA A 135 3.34 3.79 -2.03
C ALA A 135 2.50 2.50 -1.99
N VAL A 136 1.95 2.19 -0.81
CA VAL A 136 1.06 1.07 -0.54
C VAL A 136 -0.16 1.59 0.23
N HIS A 137 -1.36 1.11 -0.12
CA HIS A 137 -2.59 1.42 0.62
C HIS A 137 -2.92 0.28 1.60
N CYS A 138 -2.65 0.52 2.89
CA CYS A 138 -2.90 -0.42 3.97
C CYS A 138 -4.40 -0.66 4.19
N ARG A 139 -4.79 -1.89 4.55
CA ARG A 139 -6.17 -2.32 4.84
C ARG A 139 -6.43 -2.43 6.34
#